data_AF-A0A817J7Q6-F1
#
_entry.id   AF-A0A817J7Q6-F1
#
_cell.length_a   1.000
_cell.length_b   1.000
_cell.length_c   1.000
_cell.angle_alpha   90.00
_cell.angle_beta   90.00
_cell.angle_gamma   90.00
#
_symmetry.space_group_name_H-M   'P 1'
#
loop_
_entity.id
_entity.type
_entity.pdbx_description
1 polymer ?
#
loop_
_entity_poly.entity_id
_entity_poly.type
_entity_poly.pdbx_seq_one_letter_code
_entity_poly.pdbx_strand_id
1 'polypeptide(L)'
;MVCENIEKYIQKDEQLPILLDRIRSHNAKTFLLTNSEYWYTDKLMTYLLSTDNNNLKRDWKSYFSYIVVDAQKPLFFAEGTTLRIIDPNTGSMKLGSYSGQLQQNEVYSGGSCEVFSKLIGSMGKDVLYVGDHIFGDIIKSKKQKAWRTMLVVPELNHELKVFHDKRDLFNTLETLDTSISELLRSFDMTSNRGPDAVSKIKQKIQQCTHELDMNFGLLGSLFRTGSRQTHFASQVTRFADIYASTVVNLVYYPFFYFFRAVPQLMPHESTVNPEEPMHFKSWGDEKPQSDSPDRRRSTFYQTLTNAPRFDHSVSAFAAIQTHPDLPLYVTHDHDDDGDPDDDDPSSAGHDLDFDLRSRVTYTPPRKNTESTNK
;
A
#
# COMPACT_ATOMS: atom_id res chain seq x y z
N MET A 1 -1.82 -37.10 4.83
CA MET A 1 -2.27 -36.76 3.47
C MET A 1 -1.31 -35.82 2.73
N VAL A 2 -1.15 -34.54 3.09
CA VAL A 2 -0.22 -33.63 2.38
C VAL A 2 1.24 -34.03 2.58
N CYS A 3 1.68 -34.23 3.82
CA CYS A 3 3.06 -34.62 4.13
C CYS A 3 3.47 -36.00 3.60
N GLU A 4 2.52 -36.85 3.21
CA GLU A 4 2.80 -38.18 2.65
C GLU A 4 3.11 -38.11 1.14
N ASN A 5 2.67 -37.05 0.46
CA ASN A 5 2.90 -36.84 -0.97
C ASN A 5 3.09 -35.35 -1.27
N ILE A 6 4.15 -34.77 -0.70
CA ILE A 6 4.40 -33.32 -0.76
C ILE A 6 4.56 -32.85 -2.20
N GLU A 7 5.24 -33.61 -3.05
CA GLU A 7 5.50 -33.29 -4.46
C GLU A 7 4.22 -33.11 -5.29
N LYS A 8 3.13 -33.81 -4.93
CA LYS A 8 1.84 -33.67 -5.62
C LYS A 8 1.12 -32.37 -5.26
N TYR A 9 1.31 -31.86 -4.04
CA TYR A 9 0.49 -30.78 -3.49
C TYR A 9 1.23 -29.45 -3.34
N ILE A 10 2.56 -29.48 -3.29
CA ILE A 10 3.39 -28.30 -3.04
C ILE A 10 4.31 -28.09 -4.23
N GLN A 11 4.17 -26.94 -4.87
CA GLN A 11 5.08 -26.52 -5.92
C GLN A 11 6.42 -26.10 -5.32
N LYS A 12 7.50 -26.76 -5.75
CA LYS A 12 8.87 -26.40 -5.40
C LYS A 12 9.41 -25.40 -6.43
N ASP A 13 10.10 -24.37 -5.97
CA ASP A 13 10.77 -23.38 -6.80
C ASP A 13 12.25 -23.29 -6.39
N GLU A 14 13.15 -23.63 -7.31
CA GLU A 14 14.60 -23.65 -7.08
C GLU A 14 15.18 -22.24 -6.83
N GLN A 15 14.46 -21.18 -7.19
CA GLN A 15 14.88 -19.81 -6.96
C GLN A 15 14.64 -19.34 -5.51
N LEU A 16 13.80 -20.03 -4.74
CA LEU A 16 13.49 -19.65 -3.36
C LEU A 16 14.73 -19.70 -2.43
N PRO A 17 15.52 -20.79 -2.39
CA PRO A 17 16.80 -20.79 -1.65
C PRO A 17 17.75 -19.67 -2.09
N ILE A 18 17.82 -19.40 -3.40
CA ILE A 18 18.67 -18.37 -3.99
C ILE A 18 18.25 -16.98 -3.51
N LEU A 19 16.94 -16.70 -3.47
CA LEU A 19 16.40 -15.45 -2.94
C LEU A 19 16.81 -15.25 -1.48
N LEU A 20 16.58 -16.26 -0.63
CA LEU A 20 16.90 -16.18 0.81
C LEU A 20 18.40 -15.97 1.04
N ASP A 21 19.25 -16.63 0.26
CA ASP A 21 20.70 -16.44 0.34
C ASP A 21 21.14 -15.06 -0.12
N ARG A 22 20.53 -14.53 -1.17
CA ARG A 22 20.80 -13.16 -1.61
C ARG A 22 20.40 -12.14 -0.54
N ILE A 23 19.25 -12.31 0.12
CA ILE A 23 18.82 -11.43 1.22
C ILE A 23 19.87 -11.42 2.34
N ARG A 24 20.31 -12.61 2.77
CA ARG A 24 21.33 -12.75 3.81
C ARG A 24 22.68 -12.16 3.41
N SER A 25 23.10 -12.34 2.15
CA SER A 25 24.37 -11.79 1.65
C SER A 25 24.42 -10.26 1.66
N HIS A 26 23.26 -9.59 1.69
CA HIS A 26 23.13 -8.14 1.83
C HIS A 26 22.93 -7.69 3.29
N ASN A 27 23.28 -8.53 4.27
CA ASN A 27 23.15 -8.27 5.71
C ASN A 27 21.72 -8.03 6.22
N ALA A 28 20.70 -8.35 5.42
CA ALA A 28 19.32 -8.31 5.88
C ALA A 28 19.00 -9.56 6.70
N LYS A 29 18.30 -9.37 7.83
CA LYS A 29 17.79 -10.47 8.65
C LYS A 29 16.52 -11.04 8.03
N THR A 30 16.41 -12.35 7.98
CA THR A 30 15.22 -13.06 7.51
C THR A 30 14.50 -13.71 8.68
N PHE A 31 13.17 -13.73 8.66
CA PHE A 31 12.42 -14.50 9.64
C PHE A 31 11.25 -15.26 9.02
N LEU A 32 10.89 -16.37 9.65
CA LEU A 32 9.68 -17.13 9.35
C LEU A 32 8.66 -16.87 10.48
N LEU A 33 7.43 -16.52 10.11
CA LEU A 33 6.32 -16.31 11.03
C LEU A 33 5.06 -17.00 10.49
N THR A 34 4.75 -18.18 11.02
CA THR A 34 3.68 -19.06 10.50
C THR A 34 2.68 -19.46 11.59
N ASN A 35 1.43 -19.68 11.19
CA ASN A 35 0.39 -20.25 12.05
C ASN A 35 0.50 -21.77 12.21
N SER A 36 1.26 -22.45 11.34
CA SER A 36 1.44 -23.89 11.39
C SER A 36 2.29 -24.33 12.58
N GLU A 37 2.10 -25.57 13.02
CA GLU A 37 2.97 -26.15 14.06
C GLU A 37 4.36 -26.51 13.51
N TYR A 38 5.32 -26.70 14.42
CA TYR A 38 6.71 -26.99 14.06
C TYR A 38 6.87 -28.25 13.21
N TRP A 39 6.24 -29.37 13.56
CA TRP A 39 6.42 -30.64 12.84
C TRP A 39 6.01 -30.54 11.36
N TYR A 40 4.97 -29.74 11.06
CA TYR A 40 4.49 -29.52 9.71
C TYR A 40 5.42 -28.57 8.95
N THR A 41 5.80 -27.48 9.62
CA THR A 41 6.74 -26.48 9.11
C THR A 41 8.09 -27.12 8.77
N ASP A 42 8.64 -27.95 9.66
CA ASP A 42 9.93 -28.62 9.48
C ASP A 42 9.91 -29.54 8.24
N LYS A 43 8.84 -30.33 8.05
CA LYS A 43 8.68 -31.18 6.86
C LYS A 43 8.58 -30.36 5.57
N LEU A 44 7.72 -29.35 5.54
CA LEU A 44 7.53 -28.52 4.35
C LEU A 44 8.77 -27.71 3.98
N MET A 45 9.39 -27.05 4.95
CA MET A 45 10.55 -26.21 4.71
C MET A 45 11.78 -27.05 4.32
N THR A 46 11.91 -28.26 4.88
CA THR A 46 12.92 -29.23 4.43
C THR A 46 12.73 -29.60 2.96
N TYR A 47 11.48 -29.81 2.51
CA TYR A 47 11.19 -30.08 1.10
C TYR A 47 11.47 -28.86 0.21
N LEU A 48 10.91 -27.70 0.56
CA LEU A 48 11.01 -26.46 -0.23
C LEU A 48 12.45 -25.97 -0.39
N LEU A 49 13.27 -26.07 0.67
CA LEU A 49 14.65 -25.57 0.68
C LEU A 49 15.71 -26.67 0.48
N SER A 50 15.28 -27.90 0.16
CA SER A 50 16.20 -28.93 -0.32
C SER A 50 16.77 -28.54 -1.69
N THR A 51 18.09 -28.56 -1.81
CA THR A 51 18.76 -28.35 -3.10
C THR A 51 19.28 -29.69 -3.60
N ASP A 52 19.09 -29.97 -4.89
CA ASP A 52 19.48 -31.25 -5.51
C ASP A 52 20.98 -31.27 -5.89
N ASN A 53 21.71 -30.18 -5.61
CA ASN A 53 23.14 -30.08 -5.87
C ASN A 53 23.95 -30.85 -4.82
N ASN A 54 24.43 -32.02 -5.23
CA ASN A 54 25.33 -32.94 -4.51
C ASN A 54 26.53 -32.24 -3.83
N ASN A 55 26.42 -31.90 -2.54
CA ASN A 55 27.41 -32.21 -1.47
C ASN A 55 27.21 -31.48 -0.13
N LEU A 56 26.25 -30.57 0.04
CA LEU A 56 25.88 -30.06 1.37
C LEU A 56 24.37 -29.89 1.52
N LYS A 57 23.77 -30.82 2.25
CA LYS A 57 22.38 -30.69 2.72
C LYS A 57 22.35 -29.62 3.83
N ARG A 58 22.07 -28.38 3.45
CA ARG A 58 21.88 -27.25 4.38
C ARG A 58 20.54 -27.39 5.09
N ASP A 59 20.52 -27.24 6.42
CA ASP A 59 19.29 -27.20 7.20
C ASP A 59 18.47 -25.94 6.84
N TRP A 60 17.18 -26.11 6.58
CA TRP A 60 16.26 -25.03 6.21
C TRP A 60 16.24 -23.91 7.26
N LYS A 61 16.44 -24.27 8.55
CA LYS A 61 16.47 -23.31 9.65
C LYS A 61 17.54 -22.23 9.46
N SER A 62 18.67 -22.61 8.85
CA SER A 62 19.81 -21.71 8.64
C SER A 62 19.57 -20.64 7.56
N TYR A 63 18.47 -20.70 6.81
CA TYR A 63 18.06 -19.61 5.92
C TYR A 63 17.37 -18.46 6.67
N PHE A 64 16.93 -18.70 7.91
CA PHE A 64 16.25 -17.73 8.74
C PHE A 64 17.12 -17.31 9.93
N SER A 65 17.10 -16.01 10.25
CA SER A 65 17.66 -15.49 11.51
C SER A 65 16.75 -15.85 12.68
N TYR A 66 15.43 -15.80 12.47
CA TYR A 66 14.42 -16.07 13.50
C TYR A 66 13.29 -16.93 12.94
N ILE A 67 12.79 -17.87 13.73
CA ILE A 67 11.72 -18.79 13.32
C ILE A 67 10.65 -18.81 14.41
N VAL A 68 9.44 -18.39 14.05
CA VAL A 68 8.27 -18.38 14.91
C VAL A 68 7.16 -19.20 14.25
N VAL A 69 6.75 -20.27 14.93
CA VAL A 69 5.63 -21.13 14.57
C VAL A 69 4.45 -20.89 15.52
N ASP A 70 3.30 -21.50 15.26
CA ASP A 70 2.09 -21.33 16.08
C ASP A 70 1.74 -19.85 16.37
N ALA A 71 1.99 -18.95 15.41
CA ALA A 71 1.89 -17.51 15.65
C ALA A 71 0.45 -17.04 15.97
N GLN A 72 -0.56 -17.82 15.57
CA GLN A 72 -1.98 -17.48 15.74
C GLN A 72 -2.39 -16.12 15.13
N LYS A 73 -1.80 -15.73 14.00
CA LYS A 73 -2.23 -14.54 13.24
C LYS A 73 -3.74 -14.61 12.96
N PRO A 74 -4.51 -13.53 13.17
CA PRO A 74 -4.07 -12.15 13.43
C PRO A 74 -3.75 -11.81 14.89
N LEU A 75 -3.97 -12.71 15.85
CA LEU A 75 -3.77 -12.46 17.28
C LEU A 75 -2.34 -12.00 17.58
N PHE A 76 -1.36 -12.56 16.86
CA PHE A 76 0.06 -12.16 16.93
C PHE A 76 0.27 -10.64 16.83
N PHE A 77 -0.46 -9.96 15.94
CA PHE A 77 -0.32 -8.52 15.70
C PHE A 77 -1.07 -7.66 16.73
N ALA A 78 -1.94 -8.28 17.53
CA ALA A 78 -2.63 -7.67 18.67
C ALA A 78 -1.92 -8.03 19.98
N GLU A 79 -2.63 -8.63 20.94
CA GLU A 79 -2.09 -9.06 22.25
C GLU A 79 -1.12 -10.24 22.16
N GLY A 80 -1.26 -11.10 21.14
CA GLY A 80 -0.46 -12.29 20.96
C GLY A 80 -0.63 -13.33 22.07
N THR A 81 0.37 -14.20 22.19
CA THR A 81 0.42 -15.28 23.19
C THR A 81 1.78 -15.29 23.89
N THR A 82 1.95 -16.14 24.90
CA THR A 82 3.26 -16.33 25.53
C THR A 82 4.27 -16.94 24.56
N LEU A 83 5.42 -16.29 24.41
CA LEU A 83 6.54 -16.81 23.62
C LEU A 83 7.20 -18.00 24.34
N ARG A 84 7.37 -19.11 23.62
CA ARG A 84 8.00 -20.34 24.12
C ARG A 84 9.06 -20.86 23.15
N ILE A 85 10.00 -21.66 23.63
CA ILE A 85 10.98 -22.38 22.80
C ILE A 85 10.48 -23.79 22.51
N ILE A 86 10.68 -24.26 21.29
CA ILE A 86 10.46 -25.65 20.90
C ILE A 86 11.76 -26.44 21.03
N ASP A 87 11.69 -27.63 21.62
CA ASP A 87 12.76 -28.61 21.52
C ASP A 87 12.70 -29.28 20.13
N PRO A 88 13.73 -29.11 19.27
CA PRO A 88 13.71 -29.64 17.91
C PRO A 88 13.66 -31.17 17.84
N ASN A 89 14.10 -31.87 18.89
CA ASN A 89 14.18 -33.33 18.90
C ASN A 89 12.83 -33.98 19.20
N THR A 90 12.07 -33.37 20.12
CA THR A 90 10.76 -33.87 20.54
C THR A 90 9.61 -33.16 19.83
N GLY A 91 9.85 -31.98 19.27
CA GLY A 91 8.83 -31.06 18.76
C GLY A 91 7.94 -30.46 19.87
N SER A 92 8.26 -30.68 21.15
CA SER A 92 7.49 -30.18 22.28
C SER A 92 7.96 -28.81 22.73
N MET A 93 7.03 -28.01 23.26
CA MET A 93 7.38 -26.74 23.90
C MET A 93 8.14 -27.01 25.21
N LYS A 94 9.26 -26.31 25.40
CA LYS A 94 9.95 -26.28 26.70
C LYS A 94 9.06 -25.59 27.73
N LEU A 95 9.09 -26.10 28.96
CA LEU A 95 8.26 -25.58 30.05
C LEU A 95 8.76 -24.18 30.47
N GLY A 96 7.84 -23.22 30.58
CA GLY A 96 8.14 -21.84 30.98
C GLY A 96 8.02 -20.81 29.84
N SER A 97 7.95 -19.53 30.20
CA SER A 97 8.02 -18.41 29.25
C SER A 97 9.48 -18.11 28.90
N TYR A 98 9.74 -17.78 27.64
CA TYR A 98 11.07 -17.37 27.20
C TYR A 98 11.31 -15.87 27.48
N SER A 99 12.41 -15.55 28.16
CA SER A 99 12.83 -14.18 28.49
C SER A 99 14.24 -13.81 27.98
N GLY A 100 14.85 -14.67 27.16
CA GLY A 100 16.19 -14.45 26.59
C GLY A 100 16.19 -13.67 25.27
N GLN A 101 17.38 -13.42 24.74
CA GLN A 101 17.57 -12.88 23.38
C GLN A 101 17.39 -13.97 22.33
N LEU A 102 16.67 -13.68 21.24
CA LEU A 102 16.45 -14.64 20.16
C LEU A 102 17.79 -15.14 19.58
N GLN A 103 17.94 -16.46 19.55
CA GLN A 103 19.12 -17.13 19.01
C GLN A 103 18.84 -17.73 17.64
N GLN A 104 19.87 -17.73 16.80
CA GLN A 104 19.79 -18.35 15.48
C GLN A 104 19.65 -19.88 15.62
N ASN A 105 18.87 -20.49 14.73
CA ASN A 105 18.53 -21.91 14.70
C ASN A 105 17.64 -22.41 15.86
N GLU A 106 17.28 -21.55 16.82
CA GLU A 106 16.18 -21.84 17.73
C GLU A 106 14.83 -21.60 17.05
N VAL A 107 13.83 -22.35 17.50
CA VAL A 107 12.46 -22.24 17.00
C VAL A 107 11.57 -21.83 18.16
N TYR A 108 10.81 -20.76 17.93
CA TYR A 108 9.89 -20.18 18.90
C TYR A 108 8.45 -20.48 18.53
N SER A 109 7.57 -20.57 19.52
CA SER A 109 6.13 -20.80 19.37
C SER A 109 5.35 -19.65 19.99
N GLY A 110 4.33 -19.17 19.29
CA GLY A 110 3.45 -18.11 19.75
C GLY A 110 4.11 -16.72 19.76
N GLY A 111 3.98 -16.00 20.87
CA GLY A 111 4.50 -14.64 21.02
C GLY A 111 3.54 -13.56 20.51
N SER A 112 4.05 -12.33 20.49
CA SER A 112 3.37 -11.16 19.92
C SER A 112 4.34 -10.36 19.06
N CYS A 113 3.79 -9.59 18.12
CA CYS A 113 4.56 -8.74 17.23
C CYS A 113 5.35 -7.67 17.99
N GLU A 114 4.82 -7.17 19.11
CA GLU A 114 5.51 -6.21 19.95
C GLU A 114 6.77 -6.83 20.60
N VAL A 115 6.61 -7.99 21.24
CA VAL A 115 7.75 -8.70 21.85
C VAL A 115 8.78 -9.08 20.79
N PHE A 116 8.31 -9.60 19.64
CA PHE A 116 9.19 -9.99 18.55
C PHE A 116 9.99 -8.80 18.00
N SER A 117 9.34 -7.67 17.71
CA SER A 117 10.00 -6.47 17.18
C SER A 117 11.07 -5.94 18.14
N LYS A 118 10.78 -5.92 19.45
CA LYS A 118 11.74 -5.55 20.51
C LYS A 118 12.94 -6.49 20.51
N LEU A 119 12.73 -7.80 20.38
CA LEU A 119 13.80 -8.80 20.42
C LEU A 119 14.71 -8.76 19.18
N ILE A 120 14.17 -8.43 17.99
CA ILE A 120 14.97 -8.35 16.76
C ILE A 120 15.62 -6.97 16.56
N GLY A 121 15.17 -5.96 17.33
CA GLY A 121 15.65 -4.59 17.29
C GLY A 121 15.27 -3.86 16.01
N SER A 122 14.05 -4.07 15.51
CA SER A 122 13.55 -3.43 14.27
C SER A 122 12.39 -2.48 14.56
N MET A 123 12.34 -1.37 13.84
CA MET A 123 11.17 -0.49 13.81
C MET A 123 10.21 -0.92 12.69
N GLY A 124 9.00 -0.37 12.70
CA GLY A 124 7.95 -0.79 11.77
C GLY A 124 8.37 -0.70 10.30
N LYS A 125 8.93 0.45 9.90
CA LYS A 125 9.34 0.73 8.51
C LYS A 125 10.54 -0.12 8.04
N ASP A 126 11.27 -0.77 8.95
CA ASP A 126 12.44 -1.62 8.65
C ASP A 126 12.05 -3.03 8.20
N VAL A 127 10.80 -3.43 8.41
CA VAL A 127 10.31 -4.78 8.15
C VAL A 127 9.46 -4.80 6.89
N LEU A 128 9.85 -5.63 5.91
CA LEU A 128 8.98 -6.06 4.82
C LEU A 128 8.37 -7.42 5.16
N TYR A 129 7.09 -7.44 5.52
CA TYR A 129 6.35 -8.66 5.79
C TYR A 129 5.63 -9.17 4.56
N VAL A 130 5.89 -10.44 4.21
CA VAL A 130 5.33 -11.10 3.04
C VAL A 130 4.30 -12.14 3.48
N GLY A 131 3.09 -12.08 2.94
CA GLY A 131 2.03 -13.03 3.25
C GLY A 131 0.96 -13.09 2.17
N ASP A 132 0.11 -14.10 2.22
CA ASP A 132 -1.00 -14.33 1.29
C ASP A 132 -2.36 -13.95 1.89
N HIS A 133 -2.48 -13.97 3.22
CA HIS A 133 -3.74 -13.65 3.88
C HIS A 133 -3.93 -12.13 4.03
N ILE A 134 -4.71 -11.52 3.14
CA ILE A 134 -4.96 -10.06 3.11
C ILE A 134 -5.34 -9.47 4.48
N PHE A 135 -6.20 -10.15 5.24
CA PHE A 135 -6.62 -9.64 6.54
C PHE A 135 -5.58 -9.92 7.63
N GLY A 136 -5.22 -11.20 7.79
CA GLY A 136 -4.39 -11.64 8.92
C GLY A 136 -2.95 -11.17 8.83
N ASP A 137 -2.40 -11.09 7.62
CA ASP A 137 -0.98 -10.82 7.39
C ASP A 137 -0.74 -9.38 6.97
N ILE A 138 -1.56 -8.83 6.07
CA ILE A 138 -1.29 -7.52 5.46
C ILE A 138 -1.99 -6.39 6.24
N ILE A 139 -3.32 -6.45 6.40
CA ILE A 139 -4.08 -5.37 7.04
C ILE A 139 -3.64 -5.18 8.50
N LYS A 140 -3.47 -6.28 9.25
CA LYS A 140 -3.15 -6.22 10.67
C LYS A 140 -1.72 -5.76 10.94
N SER A 141 -0.74 -6.28 10.21
CA SER A 141 0.66 -5.84 10.34
C SER A 141 0.83 -4.36 10.00
N LYS A 142 0.20 -3.88 8.91
CA LYS A 142 0.28 -2.48 8.49
C LYS A 142 -0.40 -1.54 9.47
N LYS A 143 -1.63 -1.85 9.92
CA LYS A 143 -2.39 -0.97 10.82
C LYS A 143 -1.83 -0.91 12.24
N GLN A 144 -1.29 -2.01 12.76
CA GLN A 144 -0.90 -2.08 14.17
C GLN A 144 0.57 -1.75 14.41
N LYS A 145 1.45 -1.96 13.42
CA LYS A 145 2.91 -1.82 13.59
C LYS A 145 3.62 -1.11 12.44
N ALA A 146 2.87 -0.55 11.49
CA ALA A 146 3.42 0.15 10.32
C ALA A 146 4.49 -0.66 9.55
N TRP A 147 4.39 -1.99 9.57
CA TRP A 147 5.23 -2.86 8.75
C TRP A 147 4.98 -2.58 7.27
N ARG A 148 6.05 -2.61 6.47
CA ARG A 148 5.92 -2.63 5.02
C ARG A 148 5.40 -3.99 4.60
N THR A 149 4.55 -4.03 3.59
CA THR A 149 3.81 -5.27 3.25
C THR A 149 3.95 -5.67 1.79
N MET A 150 4.16 -6.97 1.57
CA MET A 150 4.04 -7.60 0.27
C MET A 150 2.94 -8.66 0.31
N LEU A 151 1.92 -8.50 -0.53
CA LEU A 151 0.88 -9.51 -0.69
C LEU A 151 1.23 -10.49 -1.82
N VAL A 152 1.22 -11.78 -1.52
CA VAL A 152 1.30 -12.85 -2.52
C VAL A 152 -0.11 -13.26 -2.93
N VAL A 153 -0.41 -13.16 -4.23
CA VAL A 153 -1.72 -13.53 -4.81
C VAL A 153 -1.49 -14.57 -5.91
N PRO A 154 -1.48 -15.88 -5.60
CA PRO A 154 -1.16 -16.93 -6.58
C PRO A 154 -2.04 -16.89 -7.84
N GLU A 155 -3.32 -16.53 -7.69
CA GLU A 155 -4.30 -16.42 -8.77
C GLU A 155 -3.95 -15.32 -9.79
N LEU A 156 -3.08 -14.38 -9.42
CA LEU A 156 -2.70 -13.24 -10.27
C LEU A 156 -2.11 -13.68 -11.62
N ASN A 157 -1.41 -14.81 -11.69
CA ASN A 157 -0.89 -15.31 -12.96
C ASN A 157 -2.00 -15.68 -13.95
N HIS A 158 -3.08 -16.31 -13.45
CA HIS A 158 -4.25 -16.63 -14.26
C HIS A 158 -5.01 -15.36 -14.66
N GLU A 159 -5.22 -14.44 -13.72
CA GLU A 159 -5.85 -13.14 -13.93
C GLU A 159 -5.14 -12.32 -15.03
N LEU A 160 -3.81 -12.23 -14.97
CA LEU A 160 -3.02 -11.51 -15.97
C LEU A 160 -3.14 -12.15 -17.36
N LYS A 161 -3.17 -13.49 -17.44
CA LYS A 161 -3.37 -14.20 -18.70
C LYS A 161 -4.73 -13.88 -19.31
N VAL A 162 -5.81 -14.01 -18.53
CA VAL A 162 -7.17 -13.72 -19.02
C VAL A 162 -7.30 -12.24 -19.38
N PHE A 163 -6.75 -11.34 -18.58
CA PHE A 163 -6.75 -9.90 -18.87
C PHE A 163 -6.05 -9.57 -20.18
N HIS A 164 -4.92 -10.23 -20.46
CA HIS A 164 -4.20 -10.07 -21.73
C HIS A 164 -5.02 -10.63 -22.90
N ASP A 165 -5.52 -11.87 -22.79
CA ASP A 165 -6.21 -12.57 -23.88
C ASP A 165 -7.59 -11.96 -24.21
N LYS A 166 -8.21 -11.27 -23.25
CA LYS A 166 -9.56 -10.67 -23.37
C LYS A 166 -9.55 -9.16 -23.34
N ARG A 167 -8.40 -8.54 -23.68
CA ARG A 167 -8.23 -7.09 -23.69
C ARG A 167 -9.27 -6.35 -24.54
N ASP A 168 -9.72 -6.95 -25.63
CA ASP A 168 -10.75 -6.36 -26.50
C ASP A 168 -12.11 -6.23 -25.81
N LEU A 169 -12.50 -7.18 -24.96
CA LEU A 169 -13.72 -7.10 -24.16
C LEU A 169 -13.62 -5.97 -23.12
N PHE A 170 -12.44 -5.80 -22.50
CA PHE A 170 -12.18 -4.67 -21.60
C PHE A 170 -12.30 -3.32 -22.31
N ASN A 171 -11.68 -3.17 -23.47
CA ASN A 171 -11.76 -1.94 -24.26
C ASN A 171 -13.21 -1.65 -24.71
N THR A 172 -13.96 -2.70 -25.07
CA THR A 172 -15.37 -2.59 -25.43
C THR A 172 -16.20 -2.10 -24.25
N LEU A 173 -15.98 -2.65 -23.06
CA LEU A 173 -16.67 -2.22 -21.84
C LEU A 173 -16.35 -0.76 -21.50
N GLU A 174 -15.09 -0.35 -21.59
CA GLU A 174 -14.66 1.04 -21.36
C GLU A 174 -15.28 2.00 -22.38
N THR A 175 -15.37 1.59 -23.64
CA THR A 175 -16.03 2.37 -24.71
C THR A 175 -17.52 2.54 -24.42
N LEU A 176 -18.19 1.48 -23.95
CA LEU A 176 -19.61 1.54 -23.58
C LEU A 176 -19.85 2.44 -22.36
N ASP A 177 -18.99 2.38 -21.34
CA ASP A 177 -19.02 3.24 -20.14
C ASP A 177 -18.76 4.72 -20.50
N THR A 178 -17.89 4.99 -21.48
CA THR A 178 -17.68 6.34 -22.00
C THR A 178 -18.91 6.81 -22.80
N SER A 179 -19.44 5.96 -23.67
CA SER A 179 -20.60 6.28 -24.52
C SER A 179 -21.85 6.60 -23.69
N ILE A 180 -22.11 5.85 -22.61
CA ILE A 180 -23.24 6.14 -21.72
C ILE A 180 -23.02 7.46 -20.97
N SER A 181 -21.78 7.77 -20.56
CA SER A 181 -21.45 9.01 -19.86
C SER A 181 -21.65 10.23 -20.77
N GLU A 182 -21.20 10.17 -22.02
CA GLU A 182 -21.40 11.22 -23.02
C GLU A 182 -22.87 11.43 -23.33
N LEU A 183 -23.62 10.34 -23.53
CA LEU A 183 -25.06 10.39 -23.75
C LEU A 183 -25.74 11.07 -22.55
N LEU A 184 -25.39 10.66 -21.32
CA LEU A 184 -25.97 11.24 -20.10
C LEU A 184 -25.64 12.73 -19.91
N ARG A 185 -24.47 13.23 -20.35
CA ARG A 185 -24.14 14.67 -20.31
C ARG A 185 -25.11 15.53 -21.12
N SER A 186 -25.71 14.99 -22.18
CA SER A 186 -26.65 15.73 -23.03
C SER A 186 -28.03 15.94 -22.38
N PHE A 187 -28.31 15.30 -21.25
CA PHE A 187 -29.57 15.44 -20.52
C PHE A 187 -29.44 16.43 -19.37
N ASP A 188 -30.47 17.24 -19.19
CA ASP A 188 -30.60 18.23 -18.12
C ASP A 188 -31.76 17.89 -17.17
N MET A 189 -31.97 18.74 -16.17
CA MET A 189 -33.05 18.58 -15.18
C MET A 189 -34.47 18.64 -15.79
N THR A 190 -34.62 19.05 -17.06
CA THR A 190 -35.92 19.11 -17.75
C THR A 190 -36.30 17.79 -18.40
N SER A 191 -35.38 16.82 -18.41
CA SER A 191 -35.54 15.52 -19.02
C SER A 191 -36.41 14.59 -18.16
N ASN A 192 -37.70 14.49 -18.49
CA ASN A 192 -38.67 13.71 -17.70
C ASN A 192 -38.60 12.18 -17.88
N ARG A 193 -37.83 11.65 -18.85
CA ARG A 193 -37.63 10.20 -19.06
C ARG A 193 -36.23 9.90 -19.61
N GLY A 194 -35.63 8.81 -19.15
CA GLY A 194 -34.40 8.27 -19.72
C GLY A 194 -34.64 7.74 -21.14
N PRO A 195 -33.77 8.04 -22.12
CA PRO A 195 -33.92 7.55 -23.49
C PRO A 195 -33.82 6.03 -23.59
N ASP A 196 -34.52 5.44 -24.55
CA ASP A 196 -34.34 4.02 -24.93
C ASP A 196 -32.88 3.70 -25.30
N ALA A 197 -32.15 4.68 -25.83
CA ALA A 197 -30.72 4.55 -26.13
C ALA A 197 -29.89 4.24 -24.86
N VAL A 198 -30.21 4.86 -23.71
CA VAL A 198 -29.53 4.58 -22.43
C VAL A 198 -29.82 3.14 -22.00
N SER A 199 -31.07 2.70 -22.11
CA SER A 199 -31.44 1.32 -21.76
C SER A 199 -30.71 0.29 -22.63
N LYS A 200 -30.62 0.53 -23.95
CA LYS A 200 -29.88 -0.32 -24.89
C LYS A 200 -28.39 -0.41 -24.54
N ILE A 201 -27.74 0.71 -24.21
CA ILE A 201 -26.33 0.71 -23.83
C ILE A 201 -26.13 -0.03 -22.49
N LYS A 202 -27.01 0.19 -21.50
CA LYS A 202 -26.97 -0.56 -20.23
C LYS A 202 -27.08 -2.08 -20.43
N GLN A 203 -27.95 -2.53 -21.33
CA GLN A 203 -28.04 -3.95 -21.69
C GLN A 203 -26.74 -4.48 -22.31
N LYS A 204 -26.12 -3.71 -23.22
CA LYS A 204 -24.82 -4.08 -23.80
C LYS A 204 -23.72 -4.15 -22.74
N ILE A 205 -23.68 -3.20 -21.80
CA ILE A 205 -22.74 -3.21 -20.67
C ILE A 205 -22.92 -4.48 -19.84
N GLN A 206 -24.17 -4.85 -19.51
CA GLN A 206 -24.47 -6.07 -18.76
C GLN A 206 -24.04 -7.34 -19.49
N GLN A 207 -24.30 -7.43 -20.80
CA GLN A 207 -23.90 -8.56 -21.63
C GLN A 207 -22.37 -8.69 -21.72
N CYS A 208 -21.69 -7.58 -22.01
CA CYS A 208 -20.24 -7.53 -22.07
C CYS A 208 -19.59 -7.85 -20.72
N THR A 209 -20.17 -7.36 -19.62
CA THR A 209 -19.72 -7.66 -18.25
C THR A 209 -19.84 -9.16 -17.97
N HIS A 210 -21.00 -9.75 -18.27
CA HIS A 210 -21.22 -11.17 -18.06
C HIS A 210 -20.26 -12.03 -18.88
N GLU A 211 -20.09 -11.72 -20.17
CA GLU A 211 -19.13 -12.41 -21.03
C GLU A 211 -17.71 -12.31 -20.48
N LEU A 212 -17.29 -11.11 -20.07
CA LEU A 212 -15.97 -10.88 -19.49
C LEU A 212 -15.75 -11.69 -18.22
N ASP A 213 -16.70 -11.65 -17.27
CA ASP A 213 -16.58 -12.34 -16.00
C ASP A 213 -16.51 -13.87 -16.19
N MET A 214 -17.29 -14.43 -17.15
CA MET A 214 -17.25 -15.86 -17.45
C MET A 214 -15.89 -16.35 -17.98
N ASN A 215 -15.03 -15.47 -18.51
CA ASN A 215 -13.68 -15.84 -18.92
C ASN A 215 -12.72 -16.08 -17.73
N PHE A 216 -13.02 -15.53 -16.55
CA PHE A 216 -12.23 -15.74 -15.32
C PHE A 216 -12.73 -16.96 -14.51
N GLY A 217 -13.98 -17.36 -14.71
CA GLY A 217 -14.63 -18.47 -14.03
C GLY A 217 -16.05 -18.13 -13.60
N LEU A 218 -16.73 -19.06 -12.94
CA LEU A 218 -18.15 -18.90 -12.57
C LEU A 218 -18.42 -17.66 -11.70
N LEU A 219 -17.46 -17.30 -10.84
CA LEU A 219 -17.58 -16.16 -9.92
C LEU A 219 -16.92 -14.87 -10.44
N GLY A 220 -16.41 -14.88 -11.68
CA GLY A 220 -15.69 -13.74 -12.25
C GLY A 220 -14.27 -13.58 -11.72
N SER A 221 -13.69 -12.41 -11.96
CA SER A 221 -12.34 -12.04 -11.52
C SER A 221 -12.31 -11.79 -10.01
N LEU A 222 -11.21 -12.17 -9.37
CA LEU A 222 -10.90 -11.83 -7.98
C LEU A 222 -10.86 -10.31 -7.77
N PHE A 223 -10.48 -9.55 -8.80
CA PHE A 223 -10.24 -8.11 -8.69
C PHE A 223 -11.42 -7.24 -9.15
N ARG A 224 -12.33 -7.76 -9.97
CA ARG A 224 -13.40 -6.95 -10.57
C ARG A 224 -14.60 -7.74 -11.06
N THR A 225 -15.69 -7.02 -11.25
CA THR A 225 -16.88 -7.44 -12.00
C THR A 225 -17.14 -6.35 -13.03
N GLY A 226 -16.84 -6.62 -14.30
CA GLY A 226 -16.81 -5.60 -15.34
C GLY A 226 -15.88 -4.42 -14.99
N SER A 227 -16.42 -3.20 -14.92
CA SER A 227 -15.68 -1.98 -14.59
C SER A 227 -15.57 -1.69 -13.09
N ARG A 228 -16.22 -2.49 -12.23
CA ARG A 228 -16.24 -2.27 -10.78
C ARG A 228 -15.21 -3.15 -10.09
N GLN A 229 -14.37 -2.54 -9.24
CA GLN A 229 -13.43 -3.27 -8.40
C GLN A 229 -14.16 -4.05 -7.28
N THR A 230 -13.62 -5.22 -6.95
CA THR A 230 -14.09 -6.00 -5.79
C THR A 230 -13.59 -5.38 -4.49
N HIS A 231 -14.18 -5.82 -3.38
CA HIS A 231 -13.68 -5.48 -2.05
C HIS A 231 -12.25 -6.00 -1.81
N PHE A 232 -11.89 -7.15 -2.41
CA PHE A 232 -10.51 -7.64 -2.34
C PHE A 232 -9.56 -6.66 -3.04
N ALA A 233 -9.85 -6.23 -4.27
CA ALA A 233 -9.01 -5.27 -5.00
C ALA A 233 -8.81 -3.94 -4.25
N SER A 234 -9.84 -3.42 -3.60
CA SER A 234 -9.73 -2.19 -2.82
C SER A 234 -8.86 -2.37 -1.57
N GLN A 235 -8.92 -3.55 -0.92
CA GLN A 235 -8.02 -3.90 0.19
C GLN A 235 -6.57 -4.04 -0.27
N VAL A 236 -6.32 -4.72 -1.39
CA VAL A 236 -4.96 -4.86 -1.96
C VAL A 236 -4.36 -3.48 -2.22
N THR A 237 -5.09 -2.62 -2.95
CA THR A 237 -4.63 -1.27 -3.31
C THR A 237 -4.33 -0.39 -2.10
N ARG A 238 -5.11 -0.54 -1.01
CA ARG A 238 -4.97 0.29 0.20
C ARG A 238 -3.88 -0.21 1.14
N PHE A 239 -3.74 -1.54 1.30
CA PHE A 239 -2.97 -2.12 2.40
C PHE A 239 -1.70 -2.85 1.98
N ALA A 240 -1.60 -3.37 0.76
CA ALA A 240 -0.36 -3.97 0.27
C ALA A 240 0.52 -2.88 -0.35
N ASP A 241 1.75 -2.69 0.14
CA ASP A 241 2.67 -1.73 -0.49
C ASP A 241 3.14 -2.22 -1.86
N ILE A 242 3.38 -3.52 -1.96
CA ILE A 242 3.64 -4.24 -3.20
C ILE A 242 2.83 -5.54 -3.21
N TYR A 243 2.51 -6.06 -4.39
CA TYR A 243 1.88 -7.37 -4.52
C TYR A 243 2.40 -8.08 -5.76
N ALA A 244 2.43 -9.42 -5.73
CA ALA A 244 2.90 -10.24 -6.83
C ALA A 244 2.27 -11.65 -6.76
N SER A 245 2.41 -12.43 -7.82
CA SER A 245 1.96 -13.83 -7.82
C SER A 245 2.82 -14.75 -6.95
N THR A 246 4.10 -14.41 -6.77
CA THR A 246 5.05 -15.13 -5.94
C THR A 246 6.07 -14.18 -5.33
N VAL A 247 6.58 -14.53 -4.15
CA VAL A 247 7.69 -13.81 -3.49
C VAL A 247 8.98 -13.88 -4.31
N VAL A 248 9.15 -14.94 -5.10
CA VAL A 248 10.32 -15.19 -5.94
C VAL A 248 10.54 -14.09 -6.97
N ASN A 249 9.50 -13.32 -7.33
CA ASN A 249 9.62 -12.18 -8.24
C ASN A 249 10.61 -11.11 -7.75
N LEU A 250 10.91 -11.06 -6.44
CA LEU A 250 11.94 -10.17 -5.89
C LEU A 250 13.36 -10.49 -6.40
N VAL A 251 13.62 -11.72 -6.87
CA VAL A 251 14.92 -12.13 -7.43
C VAL A 251 15.34 -11.27 -8.63
N TYR A 252 14.36 -10.70 -9.34
CA TYR A 252 14.58 -9.89 -10.54
C TYR A 252 14.88 -8.41 -10.23
N TYR A 253 14.88 -8.00 -8.97
CA TYR A 253 15.16 -6.64 -8.54
C TYR A 253 16.47 -6.55 -7.74
N PRO A 254 17.27 -5.48 -7.90
CA PRO A 254 18.39 -5.23 -7.00
C PRO A 254 17.91 -4.86 -5.60
N PHE A 255 18.72 -5.13 -4.56
CA PHE A 255 18.35 -4.82 -3.16
C PHE A 255 18.16 -3.33 -2.86
N PHE A 256 18.77 -2.46 -3.65
CA PHE A 256 18.61 -1.01 -3.55
C PHE A 256 17.48 -0.47 -4.45
N TYR A 257 16.64 -1.35 -5.00
CA TYR A 257 15.54 -0.93 -5.86
C TYR A 257 14.51 -0.11 -5.09
N PHE A 258 14.12 1.04 -5.65
CA PHE A 258 13.10 1.91 -5.08
C PHE A 258 11.78 1.72 -5.84
N PHE A 259 10.84 0.98 -5.25
CA PHE A 259 9.50 0.80 -5.83
C PHE A 259 8.73 2.12 -5.80
N ARG A 260 8.24 2.56 -6.97
CA ARG A 260 7.50 3.82 -7.13
C ARG A 260 6.07 3.56 -7.60
N ALA A 261 5.12 4.18 -6.93
CA ALA A 261 3.75 4.33 -7.40
C ALA A 261 3.52 5.74 -7.94
N VAL A 262 2.57 5.89 -8.86
CA VAL A 262 2.12 7.20 -9.34
C VAL A 262 1.35 7.91 -8.22
N PRO A 263 1.57 9.21 -7.96
CA PRO A 263 0.79 9.96 -6.99
C PRO A 263 -0.71 9.88 -7.29
N GLN A 264 -1.52 9.60 -6.27
CA GLN A 264 -2.97 9.63 -6.38
C GLN A 264 -3.45 11.07 -6.20
N LEU A 265 -3.87 11.70 -7.30
CA LEU A 265 -4.44 13.03 -7.28
C LEU A 265 -5.90 12.98 -6.81
N MET A 266 -6.27 13.94 -5.97
CA MET A 266 -7.66 14.21 -5.66
C MET A 266 -8.38 14.74 -6.93
N PRO A 267 -9.70 14.58 -7.04
CA PRO A 267 -10.43 14.97 -8.26
C PRO A 267 -10.20 16.43 -8.68
N HIS A 268 -10.08 17.35 -7.72
CA HIS A 268 -9.86 18.78 -8.00
C HIS A 268 -8.41 19.12 -8.41
N GLU A 269 -7.44 18.27 -8.06
CA GLU A 269 -6.04 18.44 -8.50
C GLU A 269 -5.87 18.01 -9.95
N SER A 270 -6.71 17.07 -10.40
CA SER A 270 -6.69 16.54 -11.77
C SER A 270 -7.30 17.49 -12.81
N THR A 271 -8.04 18.51 -12.36
CA THR A 271 -8.67 19.51 -13.25
C THR A 271 -7.78 20.70 -13.57
N VAL A 272 -6.65 20.85 -12.88
CA VAL A 272 -5.74 21.98 -13.06
C VAL A 272 -4.64 21.57 -14.02
N ASN A 273 -4.56 22.24 -15.18
CA ASN A 273 -3.41 22.11 -16.06
C ASN A 273 -2.24 22.92 -15.44
N PRO A 274 -1.10 22.29 -15.06
CA PRO A 274 -0.01 23.01 -14.39
C PRO A 274 0.59 24.15 -15.24
N GLU A 275 0.42 24.08 -16.55
CA GLU A 275 0.92 25.06 -17.52
C GLU A 275 -0.06 26.23 -17.76
N GLU A 276 -1.30 26.12 -17.30
CA GLU A 276 -2.28 27.19 -17.42
C GLU A 276 -2.28 28.05 -16.14
N PRO A 277 -2.01 29.36 -16.24
CA PRO A 277 -2.10 30.23 -15.08
C PRO A 277 -3.52 30.16 -14.52
N MET A 278 -3.65 29.79 -13.25
CA MET A 278 -4.92 29.84 -12.53
C MET A 278 -5.43 31.29 -12.53
N HIS A 279 -6.34 31.61 -13.45
CA HIS A 279 -7.10 32.84 -13.41
C HIS A 279 -8.17 32.73 -12.32
N PHE A 280 -7.79 33.03 -11.08
CA PHE A 280 -8.78 33.30 -10.04
C PHE A 280 -9.49 34.60 -10.42
N LYS A 281 -10.65 34.49 -11.07
CA LYS A 281 -11.55 35.64 -11.23
C LYS A 281 -12.07 35.99 -9.84
N SER A 282 -11.43 36.96 -9.19
CA SER A 282 -12.03 37.62 -8.04
C SER A 282 -13.39 38.18 -8.48
N TRP A 283 -14.44 37.90 -7.69
CA TRP A 283 -15.77 38.41 -7.99
C TRP A 283 -15.73 39.93 -7.99
N GLY A 284 -15.99 40.54 -9.15
CA GLY A 284 -15.97 42.01 -9.33
C GLY A 284 -15.05 42.50 -10.45
N ASP A 285 -14.13 41.68 -10.95
CA ASP A 285 -13.28 42.03 -12.10
C ASP A 285 -13.88 41.55 -13.43
N GLU A 286 -15.06 42.07 -13.78
CA GLU A 286 -15.48 42.12 -15.18
C GLU A 286 -15.17 43.51 -15.75
N LYS A 287 -13.99 43.65 -16.36
CA LYS A 287 -13.85 44.60 -17.46
C LYS A 287 -14.21 43.89 -18.75
N PRO A 288 -15.04 44.48 -19.62
CA PRO A 288 -15.47 43.85 -20.86
C PRO A 288 -14.25 43.70 -21.77
N GLN A 289 -13.79 42.46 -21.96
CA GLN A 289 -12.69 42.17 -22.85
C GLN A 289 -13.26 42.06 -24.27
N SER A 290 -12.89 43.01 -25.12
CA SER A 290 -13.20 43.06 -26.53
C SER A 290 -12.69 41.81 -27.25
N ASP A 291 -13.53 41.24 -28.10
CA ASP A 291 -13.22 40.14 -29.01
C ASP A 291 -11.89 40.34 -29.75
N SER A 292 -11.05 39.31 -29.75
CA SER A 292 -9.96 39.14 -30.72
C SER A 292 -9.78 37.64 -30.97
N PRO A 293 -9.97 37.14 -32.21
CA PRO A 293 -9.88 35.73 -32.51
C PRO A 293 -8.46 35.41 -32.96
N ASP A 294 -7.60 34.97 -32.05
CA ASP A 294 -6.36 34.31 -32.47
C ASP A 294 -5.74 33.49 -31.35
N ARG A 295 -5.84 32.16 -31.47
CA ARG A 295 -4.72 31.25 -31.20
C ARG A 295 -5.00 29.85 -31.74
N ARG A 296 -4.51 29.65 -32.96
CA ARG A 296 -4.14 28.33 -33.47
C ARG A 296 -2.88 27.82 -32.75
N ARG A 297 -2.90 26.51 -32.45
CA ARG A 297 -1.77 25.57 -32.46
C ARG A 297 -0.75 25.62 -31.31
N SER A 298 -0.81 24.61 -30.45
CA SER A 298 0.38 23.88 -30.00
C SER A 298 0.02 22.40 -29.81
N THR A 299 0.19 21.64 -30.88
CA THR A 299 0.41 20.19 -30.82
C THR A 299 1.84 19.97 -30.34
N PHE A 300 2.06 19.28 -29.21
CA PHE A 300 3.15 18.32 -28.98
C PHE A 300 3.18 17.94 -27.48
N TYR A 301 2.66 16.74 -27.18
CA TYR A 301 3.01 15.78 -26.11
C TYR A 301 1.81 14.84 -25.94
N GLN A 302 1.55 14.04 -26.98
CA GLN A 302 0.58 12.96 -26.92
C GLN A 302 1.34 11.65 -26.86
N THR A 303 1.77 11.27 -25.66
CA THR A 303 1.98 9.86 -25.31
C THR A 303 2.01 9.72 -23.80
N LEU A 304 1.22 8.79 -23.26
CA LEU A 304 1.05 8.41 -21.85
C LEU A 304 -0.02 9.20 -21.07
N THR A 305 -1.29 8.93 -21.37
CA THR A 305 -2.43 8.79 -20.44
C THR A 305 -3.72 8.74 -21.26
N ASN A 306 -4.10 7.55 -21.73
CA ASN A 306 -5.48 7.34 -22.18
C ASN A 306 -6.35 7.18 -20.93
N ALA A 307 -6.81 8.31 -20.39
CA ALA A 307 -7.93 8.39 -19.47
C ALA A 307 -8.84 9.53 -19.97
N PRO A 308 -10.17 9.32 -20.09
CA PRO A 308 -11.07 10.32 -20.63
C PRO A 308 -11.14 11.52 -19.67
N ARG A 309 -10.69 12.70 -20.13
CA ARG A 309 -10.81 13.98 -19.40
C ARG A 309 -12.26 14.46 -19.44
N PHE A 310 -12.84 14.73 -18.27
CA PHE A 310 -14.17 15.31 -18.10
C PHE A 310 -14.02 16.84 -18.01
N ASP A 311 -14.63 17.56 -18.95
CA ASP A 311 -14.70 19.03 -18.95
C ASP A 311 -15.96 19.45 -18.17
N HIS A 312 -15.79 20.25 -17.11
CA HIS A 312 -16.88 20.65 -16.21
C HIS A 312 -17.06 22.18 -16.23
N SER A 313 -18.11 22.66 -16.89
CA SER A 313 -18.66 24.00 -16.67
C SER A 313 -19.80 23.92 -15.65
N VAL A 314 -19.64 24.53 -14.47
CA VAL A 314 -20.69 24.59 -13.43
C VAL A 314 -21.18 26.02 -13.26
N SER A 315 -22.50 26.19 -13.38
CA SER A 315 -23.26 27.41 -13.17
C SER A 315 -23.28 27.84 -11.70
N ALA A 316 -23.28 29.15 -11.48
CA ALA A 316 -23.14 29.85 -10.21
C ALA A 316 -24.28 29.56 -9.21
N PHE A 317 -23.92 29.06 -8.03
CA PHE A 317 -24.69 29.22 -6.79
C PHE A 317 -24.01 30.31 -5.95
N ALA A 318 -24.78 31.32 -5.53
CA ALA A 318 -24.30 32.39 -4.67
C ALA A 318 -23.93 31.83 -3.29
N ALA A 319 -22.65 31.89 -2.92
CA ALA A 319 -22.14 31.43 -1.63
C ALA A 319 -21.43 32.57 -0.89
N ILE A 320 -21.82 32.76 0.37
CA ILE A 320 -21.13 33.58 1.37
C ILE A 320 -19.75 32.93 1.61
N GLN A 321 -18.66 33.62 1.26
CA GLN A 321 -17.30 33.17 1.54
C GLN A 321 -16.77 33.83 2.82
N THR A 322 -16.53 33.02 3.84
CA THR A 322 -15.58 33.33 4.93
C THR A 322 -14.38 32.38 4.75
N HIS A 323 -13.42 32.76 3.92
CA HIS A 323 -12.12 32.09 3.94
C HIS A 323 -11.24 32.79 4.97
N PRO A 324 -10.61 32.05 5.90
CA PRO A 324 -9.59 32.62 6.76
C PRO A 324 -8.38 33.05 5.92
N ASP A 325 -7.74 34.15 6.31
CA ASP A 325 -6.57 34.68 5.60
C ASP A 325 -5.44 33.66 5.52
N LEU A 326 -4.74 33.66 4.39
CA LEU A 326 -3.55 32.84 4.19
C LEU A 326 -2.50 33.21 5.25
N PRO A 327 -1.95 32.22 5.98
CA PRO A 327 -0.96 32.49 7.01
C PRO A 327 0.30 33.12 6.41
N LEU A 328 0.73 34.25 6.99
CA LEU A 328 1.87 35.05 6.54
C LEU A 328 3.23 34.46 6.96
N TYR A 329 3.21 33.37 7.70
CA TYR A 329 4.38 32.65 8.15
C TYR A 329 4.10 31.15 8.10
N VAL A 330 5.17 30.37 7.97
CA VAL A 330 5.11 28.91 8.01
C VAL A 330 4.50 28.49 9.36
N THR A 331 3.30 27.92 9.33
CA THR A 331 2.60 27.45 10.54
C THR A 331 2.88 25.99 10.88
N HIS A 332 3.61 25.28 10.03
CA HIS A 332 4.08 23.91 10.26
C HIS A 332 5.55 23.81 9.86
N ASP A 333 6.40 23.25 10.71
CA ASP A 333 7.59 22.59 10.18
C ASP A 333 7.14 21.23 9.66
N HIS A 334 7.81 20.67 8.66
CA HIS A 334 7.53 19.30 8.25
C HIS A 334 7.71 18.42 9.49
N ASP A 335 6.62 17.86 9.98
CA ASP A 335 6.66 16.76 10.93
C ASP A 335 7.51 15.68 10.27
N ASP A 336 8.76 15.53 10.71
CA ASP A 336 9.38 14.21 10.65
C ASP A 336 8.39 13.33 11.40
N ASP A 337 7.87 12.27 10.77
CA ASP A 337 6.77 11.41 11.28
C ASP A 337 7.15 10.66 12.58
N GLY A 338 7.72 11.34 13.58
CA GLY A 338 7.86 10.92 14.96
C GLY A 338 6.53 11.17 15.66
N ASP A 339 5.83 10.09 15.96
CA ASP A 339 4.62 10.10 16.77
C ASP A 339 4.92 10.71 18.16
N PRO A 340 4.03 11.53 18.78
CA PRO A 340 4.30 12.23 20.05
C PRO A 340 4.27 11.32 21.29
N ASP A 341 4.27 10.00 21.15
CA ASP A 341 4.14 9.06 22.28
C ASP A 341 5.48 8.59 22.85
N ASP A 342 6.62 9.17 22.44
CA ASP A 342 7.92 8.99 23.11
C ASP A 342 8.05 9.93 24.33
N ASP A 343 7.14 9.83 25.29
CA ASP A 343 7.33 10.36 26.64
C ASP A 343 7.78 9.23 27.59
N ASP A 344 9.08 9.19 27.83
CA ASP A 344 9.75 8.37 28.84
C ASP A 344 9.39 8.88 30.26
N PRO A 345 8.68 8.12 31.11
CA PRO A 345 8.34 8.57 32.45
C PRO A 345 9.48 8.27 33.42
N SER A 346 10.56 9.06 33.34
CA SER A 346 11.64 8.99 34.33
C SER A 346 12.39 10.31 34.55
N SER A 347 11.72 11.33 35.09
CA SER A 347 12.37 12.19 36.09
C SER A 347 11.34 12.98 36.91
N ALA A 348 11.36 12.72 38.22
CA ALA A 348 10.61 13.47 39.21
C ALA A 348 11.41 14.69 39.69
N GLY A 349 10.70 15.81 39.87
CA GLY A 349 10.97 16.80 40.92
C GLY A 349 11.76 18.05 40.52
N HIS A 350 11.08 19.19 40.40
CA HIS A 350 11.04 20.19 41.48
C HIS A 350 10.09 21.34 41.14
N ASP A 351 9.26 21.71 42.12
CA ASP A 351 8.42 22.91 42.17
C ASP A 351 9.19 24.20 41.85
N LEU A 352 8.52 25.18 41.24
CA LEU A 352 8.44 26.56 41.75
C LEU A 352 7.33 27.35 41.03
N ASP A 353 6.65 28.13 41.85
CA ASP A 353 5.34 28.78 41.69
C ASP A 353 5.45 30.21 41.10
N PHE A 354 4.30 30.79 40.71
CA PHE A 354 4.05 32.22 40.39
C PHE A 354 4.64 32.80 39.06
N ASP A 355 4.01 33.72 38.29
CA ASP A 355 2.87 34.63 38.51
C ASP A 355 2.29 35.09 37.14
N LEU A 356 0.97 35.24 37.06
CA LEU A 356 0.25 35.88 35.93
C LEU A 356 0.10 37.38 36.24
N ARG A 357 0.92 38.23 35.61
CA ARG A 357 0.56 39.56 35.07
C ARG A 357 1.81 40.39 34.79
N SER A 358 1.85 40.95 33.57
CA SER A 358 2.12 42.36 33.26
C SER A 358 3.15 42.62 32.15
N ARG A 359 2.78 43.60 31.31
CA ARG A 359 3.63 44.50 30.51
C ARG A 359 4.17 43.99 29.17
N VAL A 360 3.36 44.28 28.16
CA VAL A 360 3.79 44.88 26.88
C VAL A 360 4.96 45.85 27.10
N THR A 361 6.11 45.57 26.48
CA THR A 361 6.99 46.62 25.92
C THR A 361 7.67 46.10 24.65
N TYR A 362 7.48 46.86 23.58
CA TYR A 362 8.06 46.68 22.26
C TYR A 362 9.52 47.17 22.26
N THR A 363 10.43 46.38 21.69
CA THR A 363 11.84 46.77 21.48
C THR A 363 12.18 46.62 19.99
N PRO A 364 12.50 47.70 19.25
CA PRO A 364 12.82 47.59 17.83
C PRO A 364 14.29 47.13 17.62
N PRO A 365 14.60 46.42 16.52
CA PRO A 365 15.95 45.95 16.25
C PRO A 365 16.89 47.07 15.77
N ARG A 366 18.11 47.08 16.32
CA ARG A 366 19.25 47.90 15.88
C ARG A 366 19.70 47.47 14.47
N LYS A 367 19.75 48.40 13.53
CA LYS A 367 20.46 48.25 12.25
C LYS A 367 21.95 48.56 12.43
N ASN A 368 22.80 47.56 12.24
CA ASN A 368 24.20 47.68 11.79
C ASN A 368 24.16 47.10 10.37
N THR A 369 24.57 47.74 9.28
CA THR A 369 25.84 48.36 8.87
C THR A 369 25.51 49.11 7.55
N GLU A 370 26.23 50.10 7.05
CA GLU A 370 27.55 49.97 6.41
C GLU A 370 28.20 51.34 6.20
N SER A 371 29.52 51.32 6.37
CA SER A 371 30.50 52.28 5.90
C SER A 371 30.62 52.28 4.37
N THR A 372 30.69 53.47 3.76
CA THR A 372 31.48 53.66 2.53
C THR A 372 32.32 54.93 2.65
N ASN A 373 33.63 54.72 2.58
CA ASN A 373 34.66 55.73 2.38
C ASN A 373 34.65 56.20 0.92
N LYS A 374 34.41 57.49 0.69
CA LYS A 374 35.25 58.46 -0.04
C LYS A 374 34.44 59.66 -0.50
#